data_AF-A0A968D3V3-F1
#
_entry.id   AF-A0A968D3V3-F1
#
_cell.length_a   1.000
_cell.length_b   1.000
_cell.length_c   1.000
_cell.angle_alpha   90.00
_cell.angle_beta   90.00
_cell.angle_gamma   90.00
#
_symmetry.space_group_name_H-M   'P 1'
#
loop_
_entity.id
_entity.type
_entity.pdbx_description
1 polymer ?
#
loop_
_entity_poly.entity_id
_entity_poly.type
_entity_poly.pdbx_seq_one_letter_code
_entity_poly.pdbx_strand_id
1 'polypeptide(L)'
;NEALKKEWLVTNGLGGYASSTVLGINTRKYHGLLVASFNPPTDRRVLLTQLNEEVQVNNKTYRLGARELESGVQPSEADSFLRGFILEPFPTYEYVPDKVQITKT
;
A
#
# COMPACT_ATOMS: atom_id res chain seq x y z
N ASN A 1 -14.66 6.53 3.84
CA ASN A 1 -14.21 5.17 3.52
C ASN A 1 -13.54 4.56 4.76
N GLU A 2 -14.00 3.42 5.27
CA GLU A 2 -13.48 2.77 6.49
C GLU A 2 -12.08 2.18 6.28
N ALA A 3 -11.78 1.69 5.07
CA ALA A 3 -10.49 1.09 4.72
C ALA A 3 -9.32 2.09 4.83
N LEU A 4 -9.55 3.37 4.52
CA LEU A 4 -8.59 4.46 4.72
C LEU A 4 -8.19 4.68 6.19
N LYS A 5 -9.03 4.25 7.14
CA LYS A 5 -8.76 4.37 8.58
C LYS A 5 -8.03 3.16 9.16
N LYS A 6 -7.90 2.08 8.38
CA LYS A 6 -7.18 0.86 8.79
C LYS A 6 -5.75 0.96 8.29
N GLU A 7 -4.81 0.88 9.22
CA GLU A 7 -3.38 1.06 9.00
C GLU A 7 -2.63 -0.19 9.42
N TRP A 8 -1.47 -0.43 8.80
CA TRP A 8 -0.60 -1.55 9.11
C TRP A 8 0.84 -1.09 9.24
N LEU A 9 1.62 -1.86 10.01
CA LEU A 9 3.03 -1.63 10.28
C LEU A 9 3.74 -2.98 10.38
N VAL A 10 4.81 -3.15 9.61
CA VAL A 10 5.72 -4.29 9.73
C VAL A 10 7.12 -3.74 10.03
N THR A 11 7.71 -4.19 11.13
CA THR A 11 9.05 -3.74 11.55
C THR A 11 10.07 -4.84 11.31
N ASN A 12 11.33 -4.45 11.08
CA ASN A 12 12.43 -5.40 10.94
C ASN A 12 13.22 -5.64 12.23
N GLY A 13 12.76 -5.11 13.37
CA GLY A 13 13.46 -5.20 14.67
C GLY A 13 14.74 -4.34 14.80
N LEU A 14 15.24 -3.75 13.71
CA LEU A 14 16.47 -2.94 13.67
C LEU A 14 16.18 -1.44 13.54
N GLY A 15 14.93 -1.02 13.76
CA GLY A 15 14.49 0.36 13.63
C GLY A 15 13.99 0.76 12.24
N GLY A 16 14.05 -0.16 11.26
CA GLY A 16 13.40 -0.02 9.95
C GLY A 16 12.01 -0.64 9.92
N TYR A 17 11.16 -0.17 9.01
CA TYR A 17 9.79 -0.66 8.87
C TYR A 17 9.18 -0.36 7.49
N ALA A 18 8.05 -1.01 7.24
CA ALA A 18 7.09 -0.67 6.20
C ALA A 18 5.73 -0.37 6.85
N SER A 19 5.03 0.67 6.41
CA SER A 19 3.69 1.01 6.90
C SER A 19 2.86 1.77 5.87
N SER A 20 1.56 1.54 5.88
CA SER A 20 0.58 2.30 5.09
C SER A 20 -0.84 2.06 5.60
N THR A 21 -1.83 2.57 4.88
CA THR A 21 -3.23 2.13 5.03
C THR A 21 -3.46 0.81 4.29
N VAL A 22 -4.58 0.14 4.57
CA VAL A 22 -5.04 -1.05 3.84
C VAL A 22 -5.30 -0.76 2.35
N LEU A 23 -5.43 0.52 1.95
CA LEU A 23 -5.54 0.90 0.53
C LEU A 23 -4.21 1.28 -0.10
N GLY A 24 -3.08 1.19 0.62
CA GLY A 24 -1.78 1.66 0.15
C GLY A 24 -1.68 3.19 0.02
N ILE A 25 -2.65 3.93 0.59
CA ILE A 25 -2.67 5.40 0.62
C ILE A 25 -1.93 5.87 1.86
N ASN A 26 -0.91 6.71 1.66
CA ASN A 26 -0.17 7.29 2.76
C ASN A 26 -0.91 8.52 3.31
N THR A 27 -1.49 8.40 4.51
CA THR A 27 -2.22 9.46 5.21
C THR A 27 -1.43 10.10 6.35
N ARG A 28 -0.23 9.57 6.63
CA ARG A 28 0.65 10.03 7.71
C ARG A 28 2.07 10.27 7.19
N LYS A 29 2.76 11.24 7.81
CA LYS A 29 4.17 11.57 7.50
C LYS A 29 5.14 10.38 7.64
N TYR A 30 4.81 9.41 8.50
CA TYR A 30 5.63 8.24 8.76
C TYR A 30 5.23 7.02 7.93
N HIS A 31 4.25 7.10 7.03
CA HIS A 31 3.98 6.01 6.10
C HIS A 31 5.05 5.91 5.02
N GLY A 32 5.39 4.68 4.65
CA GLY A 32 6.41 4.36 3.67
C GLY A 32 6.58 2.86 3.53
N LEU A 33 6.74 2.36 2.30
CA LEU A 33 7.00 0.95 2.04
C LEU A 33 8.43 0.52 2.39
N LEU A 34 9.39 1.45 2.39
CA LEU A 34 10.75 1.21 2.87
C LEU A 34 11.23 2.40 3.69
N VAL A 35 11.13 2.29 5.01
CA VAL A 35 11.75 3.23 5.95
C VAL A 35 12.94 2.55 6.59
N ALA A 36 14.15 2.99 6.22
CA ALA A 36 15.40 2.42 6.70
C ALA A 36 15.99 3.26 7.83
N SER A 37 16.55 2.61 8.84
CA SER A 37 17.31 3.24 9.92
C SER A 37 18.80 3.09 9.63
N PHE A 38 19.48 4.22 9.43
CA PHE A 38 20.93 4.24 9.12
C PHE A 38 21.80 4.26 10.39
N ASN A 39 21.22 4.56 11.55
CA ASN A 39 21.84 4.44 12.85
C ASN A 39 20.84 3.84 13.87
N PRO A 40 20.67 2.50 13.89
CA PRO A 40 19.64 1.82 14.67
C PRO A 40 19.53 2.26 16.13
N PRO A 41 18.31 2.56 16.66
CA PRO A 41 17.00 2.55 16.00
C PRO A 41 16.58 3.92 15.39
N THR A 42 17.53 4.85 15.23
CA THR A 42 17.34 6.26 14.83
C THR A 42 17.83 6.54 13.39
N ASP A 43 17.92 7.81 12.98
CA ASP A 43 18.24 8.22 11.59
C ASP A 43 17.39 7.46 10.56
N ARG A 44 16.07 7.60 10.70
CA ARG A 44 15.11 6.96 9.80
C ARG A 44 14.89 7.81 8.57
N ARG A 45 15.04 7.18 7.40
CA ARG A 45 14.84 7.80 6.09
C ARG A 45 13.86 6.98 5.28
N VAL A 46 12.91 7.65 4.64
CA VAL A 46 11.99 7.03 3.69
C VAL A 46 12.76 6.84 2.38
N LEU A 47 12.99 5.59 1.99
CA LEU A 47 13.64 5.22 0.74
C LEU A 47 12.63 4.84 -0.35
N LEU A 48 11.45 4.34 0.04
CA LEU A 48 10.32 4.11 -0.86
C LEU A 48 9.02 4.51 -0.15
N THR A 49 8.31 5.48 -0.70
CA THR A 49 7.06 5.98 -0.11
C THR A 49 5.88 5.06 -0.42
N GLN A 50 5.63 4.77 -1.70
CA GLN A 50 4.48 3.99 -2.18
C GLN A 50 4.77 3.41 -3.56
N LEU A 51 3.97 2.43 -3.99
CA LEU A 51 3.98 1.88 -5.35
C LEU A 51 2.69 2.23 -6.07
N ASN A 52 2.81 2.65 -7.33
CA ASN A 52 1.68 2.86 -8.22
C ASN A 52 1.60 1.66 -9.16
N GLU A 53 0.61 0.80 -8.95
CA GLU A 53 0.50 -0.47 -9.63
C GLU A 53 -0.73 -0.52 -10.53
N GLU A 54 -0.55 -1.12 -11.70
CA GLU A 54 -1.61 -1.40 -12.65
C GLU A 54 -1.43 -2.79 -13.26
N VAL A 55 -2.54 -3.43 -13.59
CA VAL A 55 -2.57 -4.75 -14.23
C VAL A 55 -3.41 -4.65 -15.49
N GLN A 56 -2.87 -5.18 -16.59
CA GLN A 56 -3.56 -5.21 -17.88
C GLN A 56 -4.09 -6.61 -18.15
N VAL A 57 -5.40 -6.73 -18.39
CA VAL A 57 -6.09 -7.98 -18.73
C VAL A 57 -6.98 -7.73 -19.94
N ASN A 58 -6.84 -8.52 -21.01
CA ASN A 58 -7.69 -8.44 -22.21
C ASN A 58 -7.86 -7.00 -22.74
N ASN A 59 -6.75 -6.26 -22.88
CA ASN A 59 -6.70 -4.85 -23.30
C ASN A 59 -7.37 -3.84 -22.37
N LYS A 60 -7.76 -4.24 -21.15
CA LYS A 60 -8.25 -3.33 -20.11
C LYS A 60 -7.22 -3.21 -19.00
N THR A 61 -6.93 -1.98 -18.59
CA THR A 61 -6.01 -1.68 -17.49
C THR A 61 -6.80 -1.42 -16.21
N TYR A 62 -6.39 -2.07 -15.13
CA TYR A 62 -6.97 -1.94 -13.80
C TYR A 62 -5.91 -1.40 -12.85
N ARG A 63 -6.20 -0.29 -12.17
CA ARG A 63 -5.27 0.33 -11.22
C ARG A 63 -5.49 -0.22 -9.83
N LEU A 64 -4.45 -0.85 -9.27
CA LEU A 64 -4.47 -1.48 -7.95
C LEU A 64 -3.87 -0.58 -6.86
N GLY A 65 -3.07 0.42 -7.26
CA GLY A 65 -2.51 1.43 -6.36
C GLY A 65 -3.31 2.73 -6.36
N ALA A 66 -3.22 3.46 -5.26
CA ALA A 66 -3.80 4.78 -5.13
C ALA A 66 -2.88 5.87 -5.70
N ARG A 67 -3.48 6.90 -6.29
CA ARG A 67 -2.74 8.04 -6.84
C ARG A 67 -2.93 9.26 -5.96
N GLU A 68 -1.81 9.88 -5.58
CA GLU A 68 -1.82 11.26 -5.11
C GLU A 68 -1.97 12.16 -6.35
N LEU A 69 -3.08 12.90 -6.45
CA LEU A 69 -3.30 13.91 -7.47
C LEU A 69 -3.08 15.30 -6.87
N GLU A 70 -2.73 16.29 -7.69
CA GLU A 70 -2.55 17.68 -7.25
C GLU A 70 -3.83 18.28 -6.59
N SER A 71 -5.01 17.71 -6.88
CA SER A 71 -6.30 18.08 -6.31
C SER A 71 -6.67 17.32 -5.02
N GLY A 72 -5.77 16.49 -4.49
CA GLY A 72 -5.97 15.65 -3.31
C GLY A 72 -5.94 14.15 -3.62
N VAL A 73 -6.22 13.33 -2.60
CA VAL A 73 -6.27 11.87 -2.76
C VAL A 73 -7.64 11.47 -3.31
N GLN A 74 -7.70 11.03 -4.56
CA GLN A 74 -8.86 10.25 -5.03
C GLN A 74 -8.63 8.79 -4.66
N PRO A 75 -9.61 8.12 -4.03
CA PRO A 75 -9.59 6.66 -3.94
C PRO A 75 -9.46 6.11 -5.36
N SER A 76 -8.39 5.36 -5.62
CA SER A 76 -8.24 4.63 -6.88
C SER A 76 -9.38 3.61 -7.02
N GLU A 77 -9.60 3.17 -8.26
CA GLU A 77 -10.45 2.01 -8.56
C GLU A 77 -10.11 0.78 -7.68
N ALA A 78 -8.88 0.71 -7.17
CA ALA A 78 -8.42 -0.30 -6.22
C ALA A 78 -9.36 -0.53 -5.03
N ASP A 79 -10.00 0.51 -4.49
CA ASP A 79 -10.95 0.37 -3.37
C ASP A 79 -12.15 -0.49 -3.77
N SER A 80 -12.59 -0.40 -5.02
CA SER A 80 -13.68 -1.22 -5.56
C SER A 80 -13.26 -2.66 -5.88
N PHE A 81 -11.96 -2.90 -6.02
CA PHE A 81 -11.41 -4.23 -6.34
C PHE A 81 -10.94 -4.99 -5.10
N LEU A 82 -10.61 -4.31 -3.99
CA LEU A 82 -10.08 -4.95 -2.80
C LEU A 82 -11.14 -5.83 -2.14
N ARG A 83 -10.87 -7.15 -2.08
CA ARG A 83 -11.73 -8.14 -1.43
C ARG A 83 -11.23 -8.57 -0.07
N GLY A 84 -9.91 -8.60 0.10
CA GLY A 84 -9.28 -9.11 1.30
C GLY A 84 -7.96 -8.41 1.58
N PHE A 85 -7.64 -8.29 2.86
CA PHE A 85 -6.35 -7.87 3.35
C PHE A 85 -5.97 -8.73 4.55
N ILE A 86 -4.76 -9.29 4.51
CA ILE A 86 -4.18 -10.08 5.60
C ILE A 86 -2.83 -9.46 5.93
N LEU A 87 -2.57 -9.19 7.21
CA LEU A 87 -1.29 -8.62 7.63
C LEU A 87 -0.20 -9.67 7.84
N GLU A 88 -0.55 -10.85 8.36
CA GLU A 88 0.42 -11.86 8.75
C GLU A 88 0.61 -12.93 7.67
N PRO A 89 1.85 -13.30 7.32
CA PRO A 89 3.12 -12.80 7.87
C PRO A 89 3.58 -11.45 7.29
N PHE A 90 3.07 -11.07 6.12
CA PHE A 90 3.31 -9.78 5.46
C PHE A 90 2.02 -9.27 4.80
N PRO A 91 1.88 -7.94 4.61
CA PRO A 91 0.69 -7.33 4.02
C PRO A 91 0.37 -7.97 2.68
N THR A 92 -0.72 -8.74 2.64
CA THR A 92 -1.18 -9.46 1.47
C THR A 92 -2.55 -8.94 1.09
N TYR A 93 -2.70 -8.56 -0.17
CA TYR A 93 -3.88 -7.95 -0.75
C TYR A 93 -4.50 -8.92 -1.74
N GLU A 94 -5.82 -9.07 -1.64
CA GLU A 94 -6.62 -9.81 -2.61
C GLU A 94 -7.49 -8.83 -3.39
N TYR A 95 -7.25 -8.71 -4.69
CA TYR A 95 -8.04 -7.90 -5.60
C TYR A 95 -8.83 -8.77 -6.57
N VAL A 96 -10.06 -8.35 -6.89
CA VAL A 96 -10.89 -8.98 -7.93
C VAL A 96 -11.38 -7.92 -8.92
N PRO A 97 -10.50 -7.43 -9.81
CA PRO A 97 -10.93 -6.64 -10.96
C PRO A 97 -11.67 -7.51 -11.98
N ASP A 98 -12.97 -7.27 -12.15
CA ASP A 98 -13.84 -8.00 -13.08
C ASP A 98 -13.88 -9.52 -12.81
N LYS A 99 -13.28 -10.34 -13.68
CA LYS A 99 -13.23 -11.81 -13.55
C LYS A 99 -11.85 -12.35 -13.19
N VAL A 100 -10.89 -11.49 -12.87
CA VAL A 100 -9.53 -11.88 -12.52
C VAL A 100 -9.32 -11.72 -11.02
N GLN A 101 -8.74 -12.74 -10.40
CA GLN A 101 -8.29 -12.68 -9.01
C GLN A 101 -6.77 -12.44 -8.99
N ILE A 102 -6.34 -11.49 -8.17
CA ILE A 102 -4.95 -11.09 -8.02
C ILE A 102 -4.61 -11.13 -6.54
N THR A 103 -3.55 -11.86 -6.20
CA THR A 103 -2.96 -11.87 -4.86
C THR A 103 -1.59 -11.19 -4.92
N LYS A 104 -1.38 -10.18 -4.07
CA LYS A 104 -0.16 -9.39 -4.00
C LYS A 104 0.38 -9.39 -2.57
N THR A 105 1.68 -9.59 -2.39
CA THR A 105 2.40 -9.47 -1.11
C THR A 105 3.52 -8.44 -1.25
#